data_AF-A0A4R5DTU6-F1
#
_entry.id   AF-A0A4R5DTU6-F1
#
_cell.length_a   1.000
_cell.length_b   1.000
_cell.length_c   1.000
_cell.angle_alpha   90.00
_cell.angle_beta   90.00
_cell.angle_gamma   90.00
#
_symmetry.space_group_name_H-M   'P 1'
#
loop_
_entity.id
_entity.type
_entity.pdbx_description
1 polymer ?
#
loop_
_entity_poly.entity_id
_entity_poly.type
_entity_poly.pdbx_seq_one_letter_code
_entity_poly.pdbx_strand_id
1 'polypeptide(L)'
;MSPRKTVSPRTRRLRRALACAVSISGVLLTTAGTGHADPYAPPAAVPELAPSTLDVRYTTGRRSIERALATAQEVGDTDRMRALGAFLRPGRRFLYFDPRGAGRAIEVVGDLTRAKRVAVLVPGADTTLTTFDTRGGKPWSTPGGGARAVYAQALADAPHPRPAPRLAPRLAVVAWLGYAAPRTFSSDVLTGERADEGGAQLRRFLAGVHRVNPSAGVGLLCHSYGSVVCGRAALDAPRGRAGR
;
A
#
# COMPACT_ATOMS: atom_id res chain seq x y z
N MET A 1 8.36 -89.47 -43.71
CA MET A 1 9.72 -88.89 -43.62
C MET A 1 9.99 -88.53 -42.17
N SER A 2 11.00 -89.17 -41.60
CA SER A 2 11.60 -89.01 -40.26
C SER A 2 11.82 -87.56 -39.75
N PRO A 3 12.22 -87.34 -38.48
CA PRO A 3 11.83 -88.01 -37.23
C PRO A 3 11.78 -87.09 -35.96
N ARG A 4 11.29 -87.68 -34.86
CA ARG A 4 11.62 -87.52 -33.42
C ARG A 4 12.49 -86.35 -32.93
N LYS A 5 12.12 -85.84 -31.73
CA LYS A 5 12.88 -85.91 -30.45
C LYS A 5 12.03 -85.34 -29.28
N THR A 6 11.44 -86.19 -28.42
CA THR A 6 11.90 -86.64 -27.08
C THR A 6 11.84 -85.63 -25.93
N VAL A 7 10.80 -85.80 -25.08
CA VAL A 7 10.69 -85.77 -23.59
C VAL A 7 11.93 -85.28 -22.82
N SER A 8 11.87 -84.35 -21.84
CA SER A 8 11.40 -84.52 -20.44
C SER A 8 12.09 -83.42 -19.57
N PRO A 9 12.01 -83.40 -18.22
CA PRO A 9 10.87 -83.32 -17.29
C PRO A 9 11.12 -82.20 -16.22
N ARG A 10 10.32 -82.17 -15.14
CA ARG A 10 10.62 -81.47 -13.86
C ARG A 10 10.50 -79.93 -13.94
N THR A 11 9.91 -79.18 -13.03
CA THR A 11 9.48 -79.43 -11.66
C THR A 11 8.68 -78.20 -11.24
N ARG A 12 7.59 -78.44 -10.50
CA ARG A 12 7.25 -77.75 -9.26
C ARG A 12 7.39 -76.20 -9.22
N ARG A 13 6.22 -75.64 -8.90
CA ARG A 13 5.96 -74.76 -7.75
C ARG A 13 6.05 -73.25 -7.97
N LEU A 14 5.11 -72.61 -7.27
CA LEU A 14 5.09 -71.23 -6.76
C LEU A 14 4.57 -70.21 -7.79
N ARG A 15 3.31 -69.78 -7.66
CA ARG A 15 2.74 -68.87 -6.64
C ARG A 15 2.73 -67.45 -7.21
N ARG A 16 1.52 -66.87 -7.22
CA ARG A 16 1.21 -65.42 -7.18
C ARG A 16 1.58 -64.72 -8.50
N ALA A 17 0.86 -63.74 -9.03
CA ALA A 17 -0.09 -62.79 -8.45
C ALA A 17 -0.70 -61.99 -9.61
N LEU A 18 -1.91 -61.47 -9.40
CA LEU A 18 -2.44 -60.17 -9.88
C LEU A 18 -2.46 -59.89 -11.41
N ALA A 19 -3.47 -59.24 -11.96
CA ALA A 19 -4.05 -58.00 -11.47
C ALA A 19 -5.50 -57.79 -11.91
N CYS A 20 -6.28 -57.32 -10.94
CA CYS A 20 -7.58 -56.67 -11.10
C CYS A 20 -7.42 -55.40 -11.95
N ALA A 21 -8.22 -55.27 -13.01
CA ALA A 21 -8.50 -53.98 -13.63
C ALA A 21 -9.71 -53.36 -12.91
N VAL A 22 -9.46 -52.56 -11.87
CA VAL A 22 -10.47 -51.65 -11.30
C VAL A 22 -10.26 -50.29 -11.95
N SER A 23 -11.19 -49.93 -12.83
CA SER A 23 -11.23 -48.63 -13.49
C SER A 23 -11.62 -47.55 -12.47
N ILE A 24 -10.64 -46.77 -12.02
CA ILE A 24 -10.90 -45.53 -11.26
C ILE A 24 -11.37 -44.48 -12.27
N SER A 25 -12.68 -44.26 -12.34
CA SER A 25 -13.24 -43.08 -12.99
C SER A 25 -12.98 -41.88 -12.09
N GLY A 26 -11.94 -41.11 -12.40
CA GLY A 26 -11.62 -39.87 -11.71
C GLY A 26 -12.67 -38.81 -12.00
N VAL A 27 -13.43 -38.42 -10.98
CA VAL A 27 -14.19 -37.17 -11.01
C VAL A 27 -13.15 -36.04 -10.94
N LEU A 28 -12.84 -35.42 -12.09
CA LEU A 28 -12.14 -34.14 -12.11
C LEU A 28 -13.12 -33.08 -11.56
N LEU A 29 -13.07 -32.83 -10.25
CA LEU A 29 -13.50 -31.53 -9.74
C LEU A 29 -12.48 -30.49 -10.23
N THR A 30 -12.83 -29.80 -11.32
CA THR A 30 -12.18 -28.55 -11.66
C THR A 30 -12.57 -27.52 -10.61
N THR A 31 -11.76 -27.40 -9.55
CA THR A 31 -11.72 -26.18 -8.76
C THR A 31 -11.07 -25.11 -9.62
N ALA A 32 -11.86 -24.54 -10.55
CA ALA A 32 -11.51 -23.26 -11.15
C ALA A 32 -11.28 -22.30 -9.98
N GLY A 33 -10.01 -21.89 -9.80
CA GLY A 33 -9.63 -20.99 -8.73
C GLY A 33 -10.49 -19.74 -8.80
N THR A 34 -11.39 -19.58 -7.85
CA THR A 34 -12.13 -18.36 -7.62
C THR A 34 -11.15 -17.35 -7.03
N GLY A 35 -10.26 -16.83 -7.88
CA GLY A 35 -9.65 -15.54 -7.65
C GLY A 35 -10.79 -14.53 -7.64
N HIS A 36 -11.39 -14.32 -6.48
CA HIS A 36 -12.47 -13.35 -6.31
C HIS A 36 -11.91 -12.02 -6.79
N ALA A 37 -12.54 -11.44 -7.82
CA ALA A 37 -12.20 -10.11 -8.29
C ALA A 37 -12.27 -9.17 -7.08
N ASP A 38 -11.27 -8.29 -6.94
CA ASP A 38 -11.27 -7.30 -5.87
C ASP A 38 -12.58 -6.51 -5.95
N PRO A 39 -13.42 -6.49 -4.88
CA PRO A 39 -14.72 -5.84 -4.94
C PRO A 39 -14.59 -4.33 -5.15
N TYR A 40 -13.42 -3.76 -4.84
CA TYR A 40 -13.17 -2.34 -4.96
C TYR A 40 -12.69 -1.95 -6.36
N ALA A 41 -13.27 -0.87 -6.88
CA ALA A 41 -12.89 -0.32 -8.18
C ALA A 41 -11.39 0.09 -8.22
N PRO A 42 -10.74 0.02 -9.40
CA PRO A 42 -9.39 0.53 -9.58
C PRO A 42 -9.30 2.03 -9.28
N PRO A 43 -8.10 2.54 -8.93
CA PRO A 43 -7.91 3.94 -8.60
C PRO A 43 -8.26 4.82 -9.80
N ALA A 44 -8.98 5.91 -9.52
CA ALA A 44 -9.31 6.88 -10.55
C ALA A 44 -8.02 7.50 -11.12
N ALA A 45 -8.00 7.71 -12.43
CA ALA A 45 -6.94 8.50 -13.07
C ALA A 45 -6.95 9.92 -12.48
N VAL A 46 -5.77 10.39 -12.10
CA VAL A 46 -5.59 11.76 -11.58
C VAL A 46 -4.53 12.47 -12.42
N PRO A 47 -4.69 13.78 -12.69
CA PRO A 47 -3.70 14.56 -13.42
C PRO A 47 -2.37 14.60 -12.65
N GLU A 48 -1.29 14.98 -13.30
CA GLU A 48 0.02 15.15 -12.66
C GLU A 48 -0.05 16.09 -11.44
N LEU A 49 0.78 15.85 -10.43
CA LEU A 49 0.82 16.67 -9.21
C LEU A 49 1.48 18.02 -9.51
N ALA A 50 0.65 19.07 -9.52
CA ALA A 50 1.00 20.47 -9.79
C ALA A 50 0.04 21.39 -9.00
N PRO A 51 0.37 22.68 -8.81
CA PRO A 51 -0.49 23.60 -8.04
C PRO A 51 -1.92 23.67 -8.58
N SER A 52 -2.08 23.77 -9.90
CA SER A 52 -3.37 23.89 -10.60
C SER A 52 -4.23 22.62 -10.57
N THR A 53 -3.66 21.48 -10.18
CA THR A 53 -4.35 20.17 -10.22
C THR A 53 -4.73 19.64 -8.84
N LEU A 54 -4.38 20.37 -7.77
CA LEU A 54 -4.65 19.94 -6.40
C LEU A 54 -6.14 19.75 -6.12
N ASP A 55 -6.99 20.70 -6.53
CA ASP A 55 -8.43 20.61 -6.28
C ASP A 55 -9.08 19.45 -7.02
N VAL A 56 -8.65 19.18 -8.26
CA VAL A 56 -9.09 18.01 -9.03
C VAL A 56 -8.68 16.72 -8.33
N ARG A 57 -7.45 16.65 -7.81
CA ARG A 57 -6.95 15.49 -7.05
C ARG A 57 -7.72 15.28 -5.76
N TYR A 58 -7.93 16.32 -4.96
CA TYR A 58 -8.67 16.23 -3.70
C TYR A 58 -10.13 15.83 -3.91
N THR A 59 -10.80 16.41 -4.90
CA THR A 59 -12.19 16.08 -5.26
C THR A 59 -12.29 14.65 -5.79
N THR A 60 -11.33 14.20 -6.58
CA THR A 60 -11.29 12.83 -7.11
C THR A 60 -10.99 11.80 -6.02
N GLY A 61 -10.08 12.14 -5.09
CA GLY A 61 -9.80 11.33 -3.90
C GLY A 61 -11.06 11.16 -3.05
N ARG A 62 -11.75 12.26 -2.71
CA ARG A 62 -12.99 12.22 -1.93
C ARG A 62 -14.06 11.34 -2.58
N ARG A 63 -14.37 11.54 -3.86
CA ARG A 63 -15.34 10.71 -4.61
C ARG A 63 -14.95 9.23 -4.65
N SER A 64 -13.66 8.94 -4.75
CA SER A 64 -13.17 7.55 -4.75
C SER A 64 -13.32 6.88 -3.38
N ILE A 65 -13.14 7.63 -2.30
CA ILE A 65 -13.39 7.16 -0.93
C ILE A 65 -14.90 6.94 -0.70
N GLU A 66 -15.76 7.85 -1.18
CA GLU A 66 -17.22 7.71 -1.09
C GLU A 66 -17.71 6.43 -1.81
N ARG A 67 -17.22 6.18 -3.02
CA ARG A 67 -17.54 4.93 -3.75
C ARG A 67 -17.02 3.69 -3.03
N ALA A 68 -15.79 3.72 -2.53
CA ALA A 68 -15.24 2.59 -1.78
C ALA A 68 -16.01 2.34 -0.47
N LEU A 69 -16.54 3.39 0.19
CA LEU A 69 -17.39 3.23 1.36
C LEU A 69 -18.71 2.55 0.99
N ALA A 70 -19.34 2.95 -0.12
CA ALA A 70 -20.55 2.30 -0.61
C ALA A 70 -20.30 0.81 -0.90
N THR A 71 -19.21 0.49 -1.62
CA THR A 71 -18.80 -0.90 -1.84
C THR A 71 -18.57 -1.65 -0.52
N ALA A 72 -17.89 -1.04 0.45
CA ALA A 72 -17.66 -1.67 1.75
C ALA A 72 -18.97 -1.98 2.48
N GLN A 73 -19.99 -1.13 2.34
CA GLN A 73 -21.33 -1.37 2.89
C GLN A 73 -22.04 -2.52 2.16
N GLU A 74 -21.97 -2.55 0.82
CA GLU A 74 -22.58 -3.59 -0.02
C GLU A 74 -22.01 -4.98 0.26
N VAL A 75 -20.70 -5.08 0.45
CA VAL A 75 -20.02 -6.37 0.70
C VAL A 75 -19.88 -6.72 2.19
N GLY A 76 -20.33 -5.83 3.10
CA GLY A 76 -20.26 -6.04 4.55
C GLY A 76 -18.85 -5.94 5.16
N ASP A 77 -17.92 -5.21 4.52
CA ASP A 77 -16.56 -4.98 5.02
C ASP A 77 -16.57 -3.90 6.13
N THR A 78 -16.89 -4.33 7.34
CA THR A 78 -17.06 -3.43 8.50
C THR A 78 -15.79 -2.65 8.87
N ASP A 79 -14.60 -3.22 8.66
CA ASP A 79 -13.33 -2.54 8.91
C ASP A 79 -13.09 -1.42 7.90
N ARG A 80 -13.36 -1.66 6.62
CA ARG A 80 -13.31 -0.61 5.60
C ARG A 80 -14.39 0.42 5.79
N MET A 81 -15.61 0.04 6.17
CA MET A 81 -16.65 1.02 6.51
C MET A 81 -16.17 2.01 7.57
N ARG A 82 -15.55 1.51 8.66
CA ARG A 82 -15.01 2.36 9.73
C ARG A 82 -13.89 3.26 9.24
N ALA A 83 -12.92 2.71 8.51
CA ALA A 83 -11.76 3.46 8.03
C ALA A 83 -12.15 4.52 7.00
N LEU A 84 -12.98 4.17 6.03
CA LEU A 84 -13.42 5.07 4.96
C LEU A 84 -14.39 6.12 5.48
N GLY A 85 -15.28 5.78 6.43
CA GLY A 85 -16.07 6.77 7.16
C GLY A 85 -15.20 7.80 7.89
N ALA A 86 -14.11 7.36 8.52
CA ALA A 86 -13.14 8.27 9.13
C ALA A 86 -12.43 9.16 8.09
N PHE A 87 -12.15 8.65 6.88
CA PHE A 87 -11.53 9.40 5.78
C PHE A 87 -12.44 10.51 5.24
N LEU A 88 -13.76 10.33 5.31
CA LEU A 88 -14.73 11.31 4.82
C LEU A 88 -15.04 12.43 5.82
N ARG A 89 -14.49 12.39 7.04
CA ARG A 89 -14.62 13.49 8.01
C ARG A 89 -14.23 14.83 7.35
N PRO A 90 -14.95 15.92 7.66
CA PRO A 90 -14.70 17.23 7.08
C PRO A 90 -13.24 17.68 7.21
N GLY A 91 -12.74 18.39 6.20
CA GLY A 91 -11.38 18.96 6.18
C GLY A 91 -10.25 18.01 5.77
N ARG A 92 -10.52 16.70 5.64
CA ARG A 92 -9.53 15.74 5.13
C ARG A 92 -9.38 15.84 3.62
N ARG A 93 -8.13 15.84 3.15
CA ARG A 93 -7.78 16.01 1.73
C ARG A 93 -6.78 14.95 1.29
N PHE A 94 -7.13 14.18 0.27
CA PHE A 94 -6.32 13.08 -0.24
C PHE A 94 -5.87 13.34 -1.68
N LEU A 95 -4.56 13.31 -1.93
CA LEU A 95 -3.97 13.48 -3.26
C LEU A 95 -4.12 12.25 -4.15
N TYR A 96 -4.25 11.08 -3.52
CA TYR A 96 -4.34 9.78 -4.16
C TYR A 96 -5.04 8.80 -3.22
N PHE A 97 -5.82 7.89 -3.82
CA PHE A 97 -6.52 6.83 -3.11
C PHE A 97 -6.71 5.62 -4.03
N ASP A 98 -6.33 4.44 -3.56
CA ASP A 98 -6.60 3.14 -4.18
C ASP A 98 -7.19 2.22 -3.11
N PRO A 99 -8.47 1.83 -3.20
CA PRO A 99 -9.09 0.98 -2.18
C PRO A 99 -8.66 -0.49 -2.24
N ARG A 100 -8.11 -0.95 -3.37
CA ARG A 100 -7.84 -2.38 -3.65
C ARG A 100 -6.75 -2.97 -2.76
N GLY A 101 -6.87 -4.27 -2.46
CA GLY A 101 -5.94 -5.00 -1.59
C GLY A 101 -5.80 -4.32 -0.22
N ALA A 102 -4.56 -4.14 0.26
CA ALA A 102 -4.28 -3.38 1.49
C ALA A 102 -4.64 -1.88 1.39
N GLY A 103 -4.77 -1.39 0.16
CA GLY A 103 -5.07 -0.03 -0.23
C GLY A 103 -3.92 0.95 -0.07
N ARG A 104 -4.06 2.10 -0.72
CA ARG A 104 -3.11 3.21 -0.74
C ARG A 104 -3.83 4.51 -0.51
N ALA A 105 -3.22 5.41 0.26
CA ALA A 105 -3.76 6.73 0.53
C ALA A 105 -2.63 7.72 0.77
N ILE A 106 -2.74 8.90 0.16
CA ILE A 106 -1.82 10.01 0.41
C ILE A 106 -2.65 11.19 0.92
N GLU A 107 -2.65 11.41 2.23
CA GLU A 107 -3.37 12.51 2.86
C GLU A 107 -2.45 13.72 3.06
N VAL A 108 -3.01 14.91 2.90
CA VAL A 108 -2.33 16.19 3.17
C VAL A 108 -3.02 16.90 4.32
N VAL A 109 -2.24 17.21 5.35
CA VAL A 109 -2.62 18.09 6.47
C VAL A 109 -1.89 19.42 6.30
N GLY A 110 -2.61 20.55 6.33
CA GLY A 110 -2.06 21.87 6.00
C GLY A 110 -2.00 22.15 4.49
N ASP A 111 -1.31 23.21 4.06
CA ASP A 111 -1.36 23.70 2.67
C ASP A 111 -0.01 23.52 1.95
N LEU A 112 0.04 22.58 1.00
CA LEU A 112 1.26 22.31 0.22
C LEU A 112 1.76 23.52 -0.57
N THR A 113 0.87 24.37 -1.07
CA THR A 113 1.23 25.51 -1.94
C THR A 113 1.90 26.65 -1.17
N ARG A 114 1.60 26.77 0.13
CA ARG A 114 2.07 27.87 0.98
C ARG A 114 3.03 27.45 2.09
N ALA A 115 3.21 26.15 2.29
CA ALA A 115 4.12 25.62 3.29
C ALA A 115 5.57 26.03 3.01
N LYS A 116 6.30 26.45 4.05
CA LYS A 116 7.77 26.58 4.01
C LYS A 116 8.46 25.23 4.20
N ARG A 117 7.82 24.32 4.94
CA ARG A 117 8.31 22.98 5.21
C ARG A 117 7.25 21.95 4.89
N VAL A 118 7.62 20.85 4.24
CA VAL A 118 6.76 19.68 4.04
C VAL A 118 7.38 18.50 4.75
N ALA A 119 6.66 17.94 5.72
CA ALA A 119 7.04 16.70 6.39
C ALA A 119 6.30 15.53 5.72
N VAL A 120 7.00 14.52 5.25
CA VAL A 120 6.39 13.32 4.63
C VAL A 120 6.61 12.12 5.54
N LEU A 121 5.53 11.57 6.07
CA LEU A 121 5.56 10.43 6.97
C LEU A 121 5.42 9.13 6.17
N VAL A 122 6.46 8.30 6.18
CA VAL A 122 6.56 7.06 5.43
C VAL A 122 6.44 5.88 6.40
N PRO A 123 5.33 5.12 6.35
CA PRO A 123 5.03 4.11 7.34
C PRO A 123 5.83 2.82 7.10
N GLY A 124 5.84 1.97 8.13
CA GLY A 124 6.42 0.62 8.05
C GLY A 124 5.52 -0.40 7.36
N ALA A 125 5.95 -1.65 7.43
CA ALA A 125 5.20 -2.82 6.98
C ALA A 125 3.82 -2.95 7.68
N ASP A 126 2.95 -3.79 7.12
CA ASP A 126 1.57 -4.05 7.56
C ASP A 126 0.66 -2.81 7.64
N THR A 127 1.04 -1.70 6.99
CA THR A 127 0.21 -0.51 6.97
C THR A 127 -0.82 -0.63 5.86
N THR A 128 -2.09 -0.51 6.23
CA THR A 128 -3.27 -0.68 5.38
C THR A 128 -4.18 0.54 5.52
N LEU A 129 -5.22 0.64 4.70
CA LEU A 129 -6.26 1.67 4.91
C LEU A 129 -6.94 1.54 6.27
N THR A 130 -7.13 0.31 6.77
CA THR A 130 -7.78 0.06 8.07
C THR A 130 -6.93 0.49 9.27
N THR A 131 -5.60 0.46 9.13
CA THR A 131 -4.66 0.88 10.17
C THR A 131 -4.08 2.27 9.93
N PHE A 132 -4.59 3.01 8.93
CA PHE A 132 -4.02 4.29 8.50
C PHE A 132 -4.10 5.38 9.57
N ASP A 133 -5.20 5.42 10.33
CA ASP A 133 -5.43 6.44 11.36
C ASP A 133 -5.09 5.98 12.79
N THR A 134 -5.13 4.67 13.06
CA THR A 134 -4.86 4.10 14.38
C THR A 134 -4.48 2.62 14.29
N ARG A 135 -3.54 2.19 15.13
CA ARG A 135 -3.10 0.80 15.27
C ARG A 135 -2.91 0.51 16.76
N GLY A 136 -3.66 -0.45 17.31
CA GLY A 136 -3.55 -0.83 18.72
C GLY A 136 -3.72 0.35 19.70
N GLY A 137 -4.59 1.32 19.38
CA GLY A 137 -4.83 2.50 20.20
C GLY A 137 -3.72 3.58 20.14
N LYS A 138 -2.74 3.44 19.26
CA LYS A 138 -1.61 4.37 19.11
C LYS A 138 -1.72 5.15 17.79
N PRO A 139 -2.57 6.20 17.71
CA PRO A 139 -2.74 6.96 16.47
C PRO A 139 -1.44 7.60 15.98
N TRP A 140 -0.58 8.07 16.88
CA TRP A 140 0.68 8.73 16.54
C TRP A 140 1.70 7.81 15.83
N SER A 141 1.56 6.48 15.91
CA SER A 141 2.46 5.53 15.22
C SER A 141 1.98 5.12 13.82
N THR A 142 0.90 5.72 13.33
CA THR A 142 0.29 5.42 12.02
C THR A 142 0.48 6.59 11.05
N PRO A 143 0.39 6.39 9.72
CA PRO A 143 0.60 7.48 8.77
C PRO A 143 -0.35 8.66 8.98
N GLY A 144 -1.67 8.42 8.97
CA GLY A 144 -2.67 9.46 9.12
C GLY A 144 -2.70 10.05 10.54
N GLY A 145 -2.68 9.21 11.56
CA GLY A 145 -2.70 9.67 12.95
C GLY A 145 -1.42 10.41 13.33
N GLY A 146 -0.25 9.91 12.91
CA GLY A 146 1.04 10.56 13.10
C GLY A 146 1.15 11.88 12.35
N ALA A 147 0.70 11.96 11.10
CA ALA A 147 0.73 13.21 10.34
C ALA A 147 -0.09 14.33 11.02
N ARG A 148 -1.28 13.99 11.52
CA ARG A 148 -2.12 14.94 12.26
C ARG A 148 -1.50 15.29 13.62
N ALA A 149 -0.88 14.35 14.31
CA ALA A 149 -0.18 14.60 15.57
C ALA A 149 1.01 15.56 15.37
N VAL A 150 1.84 15.36 14.35
CA VAL A 150 2.94 16.27 14.00
C VAL A 150 2.41 17.66 13.66
N TYR A 151 1.35 17.76 12.86
CA TYR A 151 0.76 19.05 12.51
C TYR A 151 0.17 19.77 13.73
N ALA A 152 -0.53 19.04 14.61
CA ALA A 152 -1.09 19.57 15.84
C ALA A 152 -0.01 20.02 16.83
N GLN A 153 1.09 19.27 16.96
CA GLN A 153 2.23 19.68 17.77
C GLN A 153 2.88 20.96 17.23
N ALA A 154 3.09 21.04 15.91
CA ALA A 154 3.63 22.25 15.29
C ALA A 154 2.72 23.49 15.43
N LEU A 155 1.40 23.28 15.52
CA LEU A 155 0.45 24.34 15.87
C LEU A 155 0.62 24.79 17.33
N ALA A 156 0.77 23.84 18.26
CA ALA A 156 0.93 24.12 19.68
C ALA A 156 2.25 24.84 20.00
N ASP A 157 3.33 24.48 19.29
CA ASP A 157 4.67 25.06 19.49
C ASP A 157 4.85 26.43 18.81
N ALA A 158 3.86 26.92 18.07
CA ALA A 158 3.95 28.20 17.38
C ALA A 158 4.03 29.39 18.39
N PRO A 159 5.04 30.28 18.29
CA PRO A 159 5.17 31.39 19.22
C PRO A 159 4.01 32.39 19.13
N HIS A 160 3.15 32.40 20.15
CA HIS A 160 2.08 33.37 20.49
C HIS A 160 0.92 33.58 19.48
N PRO A 161 -0.34 33.48 19.93
CA PRO A 161 -1.51 33.91 19.19
C PRO A 161 -1.62 35.44 19.26
N ARG A 162 -0.93 36.17 18.38
CA ARG A 162 -1.36 37.56 18.10
C ARG A 162 -2.75 37.49 17.45
N PRO A 163 -3.64 38.47 17.70
CA PRO A 163 -4.94 38.58 17.02
C PRO A 163 -4.72 39.01 15.56
N ALA A 164 -3.99 38.20 14.81
CA ALA A 164 -3.90 38.25 13.36
C ALA A 164 -4.59 36.97 12.90
N PRO A 165 -5.85 37.03 12.47
CA PRO A 165 -6.50 35.88 11.88
C PRO A 165 -5.71 35.60 10.60
N ARG A 166 -4.89 34.52 10.53
CA ARG A 166 -4.58 33.75 9.30
C ARG A 166 -3.28 32.93 9.24
N LEU A 167 -2.29 33.05 10.12
CA LEU A 167 -1.05 32.28 9.87
C LEU A 167 -1.16 30.84 10.38
N ALA A 168 -1.81 30.00 9.58
CA ALA A 168 -1.57 28.55 9.63
C ALA A 168 -0.05 28.30 9.70
N PRO A 169 0.39 27.25 10.42
CA PRO A 169 1.80 26.91 10.50
C PRO A 169 2.31 26.79 9.08
N ARG A 170 3.50 27.32 8.81
CA ARG A 170 4.13 27.26 7.48
C ARG A 170 4.68 25.85 7.22
N LEU A 171 3.88 24.84 7.59
CA LEU A 171 4.12 23.42 7.54
C LEU A 171 2.94 22.77 6.81
N ALA A 172 3.24 21.80 5.94
CA ALA A 172 2.28 20.78 5.54
C ALA A 172 2.84 19.43 5.94
N VAL A 173 1.98 18.50 6.36
CA VAL A 173 2.36 17.13 6.70
C VAL A 173 1.62 16.18 5.78
N VAL A 174 2.36 15.27 5.15
CA VAL A 174 1.82 14.26 4.24
C VAL A 174 1.89 12.92 4.93
N ALA A 175 0.73 12.28 5.10
CA ALA A 175 0.66 10.85 5.45
C ALA A 175 0.77 10.04 4.16
N TRP A 176 1.90 9.38 3.93
CA TRP A 176 2.21 8.75 2.65
C TRP A 176 2.13 7.22 2.72
N LEU A 177 0.97 6.65 2.39
CA LEU A 177 0.82 5.22 2.10
C LEU A 177 0.74 5.05 0.58
N GLY A 178 1.88 5.25 -0.10
CA GLY A 178 1.95 5.31 -1.56
C GLY A 178 2.21 4.00 -2.28
N TYR A 179 2.53 2.92 -1.56
CA TYR A 179 2.84 1.60 -2.11
C TYR A 179 2.10 0.51 -1.32
N ALA A 180 1.98 -0.68 -1.90
CA ALA A 180 1.46 -1.83 -1.16
C ALA A 180 2.51 -2.28 -0.13
N ALA A 181 2.32 -1.86 1.13
CA ALA A 181 3.26 -2.20 2.20
C ALA A 181 3.36 -3.73 2.36
N PRO A 182 4.57 -4.30 2.46
CA PRO A 182 4.73 -5.73 2.64
C PRO A 182 4.12 -6.21 3.97
N ARG A 183 3.76 -7.50 4.01
CA ARG A 183 3.34 -8.16 5.24
C ARG A 183 4.57 -8.58 6.07
N THR A 184 4.61 -8.29 7.37
CA THR A 184 5.81 -8.44 8.24
C THR A 184 6.39 -9.86 8.30
N PHE A 185 5.62 -10.90 7.96
CA PHE A 185 6.09 -12.31 7.92
C PHE A 185 6.05 -12.95 6.53
N SER A 186 6.13 -12.14 5.47
CA SER A 186 6.27 -12.65 4.10
C SER A 186 7.74 -12.65 3.65
N SER A 187 8.10 -13.56 2.75
CA SER A 187 9.36 -13.50 1.99
C SER A 187 9.58 -12.16 1.30
N ASP A 188 8.51 -11.38 1.08
CA ASP A 188 8.54 -10.05 0.49
C ASP A 188 9.20 -8.99 1.37
N VAL A 189 9.41 -9.26 2.67
CA VAL A 189 10.24 -8.42 3.55
C VAL A 189 11.71 -8.74 3.36
N LEU A 190 12.02 -9.98 2.95
CA LEU A 190 13.36 -10.49 2.67
C LEU A 190 13.83 -10.18 1.25
N THR A 191 12.92 -9.89 0.31
CA THR A 191 13.26 -9.44 -1.05
C THR A 191 13.24 -7.91 -1.17
N GLY A 192 14.26 -7.33 -1.81
CA GLY A 192 14.42 -5.88 -1.95
C GLY A 192 13.41 -5.20 -2.89
N GLU A 193 12.67 -5.98 -3.69
CA GLU A 193 11.84 -5.49 -4.81
C GLU A 193 10.73 -4.54 -4.36
N ARG A 194 10.06 -4.80 -3.23
CA ARG A 194 9.02 -3.88 -2.72
C ARG A 194 9.60 -2.58 -2.17
N ALA A 195 10.82 -2.61 -1.63
CA ALA A 195 11.50 -1.39 -1.19
C ALA A 195 11.95 -0.55 -2.38
N ASP A 196 12.37 -1.18 -3.48
CA ASP A 196 12.71 -0.50 -4.73
C ASP A 196 11.49 0.14 -5.39
N GLU A 197 10.37 -0.60 -5.47
CA GLU A 197 9.10 -0.06 -5.96
C GLU A 197 8.62 1.11 -5.08
N GLY A 198 8.64 0.93 -3.75
CA GLY A 198 8.29 1.96 -2.79
C GLY A 198 9.18 3.20 -2.92
N GLY A 199 10.49 3.01 -3.07
CA GLY A 199 11.47 4.08 -3.24
C GLY A 199 11.23 4.87 -4.53
N ALA A 200 10.97 4.18 -5.64
CA ALA A 200 10.64 4.82 -6.90
C ALA A 200 9.31 5.60 -6.84
N GLN A 201 8.28 5.06 -6.18
CA GLN A 201 7.01 5.74 -5.94
C GLN A 201 7.19 6.98 -5.05
N LEU A 202 7.98 6.87 -3.99
CA LEU A 202 8.28 7.99 -3.10
C LEU A 202 9.04 9.09 -3.85
N ARG A 203 10.05 8.75 -4.66
CA ARG A 203 10.80 9.72 -5.48
C ARG A 203 9.89 10.46 -6.46
N ARG A 204 9.01 9.75 -7.18
CA ARG A 204 8.01 10.38 -8.06
C ARG A 204 7.08 11.32 -7.31
N PHE A 205 6.65 10.91 -6.12
CA PHE A 205 5.82 11.75 -5.26
C PHE A 205 6.56 13.03 -4.84
N LEU A 206 7.81 12.92 -4.38
CA LEU A 206 8.64 14.06 -3.97
C LEU A 206 8.91 15.04 -5.11
N ALA A 207 9.13 14.55 -6.33
CA ALA A 207 9.24 15.41 -7.52
C ALA A 207 7.93 16.19 -7.77
N GLY A 208 6.78 15.55 -7.56
CA GLY A 208 5.48 16.22 -7.62
C GLY A 208 5.29 17.28 -6.53
N VAL A 209 5.71 17.00 -5.29
CA VAL A 209 5.70 17.98 -4.19
C VAL A 209 6.58 19.19 -4.55
N HIS A 210 7.76 18.96 -5.11
CA HIS A 210 8.65 20.04 -5.55
C HIS A 210 8.01 20.89 -6.66
N ARG A 211 7.29 20.30 -7.62
CA ARG A 211 6.54 21.05 -8.63
C ARG A 211 5.39 21.88 -8.05
N VAL A 212 4.72 21.35 -7.02
CA VAL A 212 3.67 22.10 -6.31
C VAL A 212 4.26 23.29 -5.56
N ASN A 213 5.42 23.13 -4.95
CA ASN A 213 6.07 24.19 -4.19
C ASN A 213 7.60 24.06 -4.25
N PRO A 214 8.24 24.73 -5.22
CA PRO A 214 9.69 24.65 -5.40
C PRO A 214 10.50 25.23 -4.24
N SER A 215 9.87 26.11 -3.44
CA SER A 215 10.52 26.82 -2.33
C SER A 215 10.45 26.09 -0.98
N ALA A 216 9.65 25.01 -0.89
CA ALA A 216 9.49 24.28 0.36
C ALA A 216 10.69 23.36 0.64
N GLY A 217 11.21 23.42 1.88
CA GLY A 217 12.10 22.38 2.38
C GLY A 217 11.31 21.10 2.67
N VAL A 218 11.76 19.95 2.17
CA VAL A 218 11.07 18.66 2.38
C VAL A 218 11.90 17.79 3.33
N GLY A 219 11.25 17.27 4.38
CA GLY A 219 11.82 16.32 5.33
C GLY A 219 11.05 15.00 5.33
N LEU A 220 11.76 13.88 5.41
CA LEU A 220 11.15 12.54 5.50
C LEU A 220 11.17 12.04 6.95
N LEU A 221 10.03 11.54 7.42
CA LEU A 221 9.88 10.86 8.70
C LEU A 221 9.59 9.39 8.42
N CYS A 222 10.64 8.57 8.45
CA CYS A 222 10.60 7.19 8.00
C CYS A 222 10.59 6.23 9.19
N HIS A 223 9.70 5.25 9.18
CA HIS A 223 9.55 4.32 10.29
C HIS A 223 9.63 2.86 9.85
N SER A 224 10.42 2.04 10.56
CA SER A 224 10.57 0.62 10.29
C SER A 224 10.92 0.36 8.81
N TYR A 225 10.17 -0.48 8.09
CA TYR A 225 10.39 -0.72 6.65
C TYR A 225 10.36 0.57 5.80
N GLY A 226 9.63 1.60 6.24
CA GLY A 226 9.63 2.92 5.61
C GLY A 226 11.01 3.57 5.57
N SER A 227 11.91 3.26 6.51
CA SER A 227 13.29 3.71 6.49
C SER A 227 14.09 3.13 5.31
N VAL A 228 13.82 1.88 4.93
CA VAL A 228 14.42 1.26 3.75
C VAL A 228 13.91 1.95 2.49
N VAL A 229 12.60 2.17 2.39
CA VAL A 229 11.97 2.89 1.27
C VAL A 229 12.55 4.30 1.10
N CYS A 230 12.71 5.04 2.20
CA CYS A 230 13.35 6.35 2.18
C CYS A 230 14.82 6.27 1.72
N GLY A 231 15.57 5.28 2.19
CA GLY A 231 16.94 5.03 1.75
C GLY A 231 17.02 4.78 0.24
N ARG A 232 16.15 3.93 -0.31
CA ARG A 232 16.06 3.68 -1.76
C ARG A 232 15.71 4.95 -2.54
N ALA A 233 14.75 5.74 -2.05
CA ALA A 233 14.39 7.00 -2.68
C ALA A 233 15.55 8.01 -2.71
N ALA A 234 16.41 8.01 -1.69
CA ALA A 234 17.56 8.91 -1.58
C ALA A 234 18.79 8.47 -2.40
N LEU A 235 19.09 7.17 -2.42
CA LEU A 235 20.28 6.62 -3.12
C LEU A 235 20.20 6.77 -4.65
N ASP A 236 19.00 6.68 -5.19
CA ASP A 236 18.73 6.78 -6.63
C ASP A 236 18.35 8.20 -7.07
N ALA A 237 18.36 9.19 -6.16
CA ALA A 237 18.31 10.58 -6.56
C ALA A 237 19.65 10.92 -7.25
N PRO A 238 19.66 11.67 -8.37
CA PRO A 238 20.91 12.18 -8.92
C PRO A 238 21.66 12.87 -7.79
N ARG A 239 22.95 12.54 -7.57
CA ARG A 239 23.79 13.15 -6.55
C ARG A 239 23.93 14.65 -6.82
N GLY A 240 22.92 15.41 -6.42
CA GLY A 240 22.83 16.86 -6.53
C GLY A 240 23.33 17.49 -5.25
N ARG A 241 24.60 17.91 -5.28
CA ARG A 241 25.32 18.75 -4.31
C ARG A 241 25.15 18.39 -2.83
N ALA A 242 26.10 17.59 -2.35
CA ALA A 242 26.70 17.86 -1.06
C ALA A 242 27.28 19.29 -1.08
N GLY A 243 26.69 20.22 -0.34
CA GLY A 243 27.34 21.43 0.17
C GLY A 243 27.34 21.29 1.70
N ARG A 244 28.51 21.18 2.34
CA ARG A 244 29.32 22.32 2.83
C ARG A 244 28.50 23.28 3.69
#